data_AF-A0A4U5N768-F1
#
_entry.id   AF-A0A4U5N768-F1
#
_cell.length_a   1.000
_cell.length_b   1.000
_cell.length_c   1.000
_cell.angle_alpha   90.00
_cell.angle_beta   90.00
_cell.angle_gamma   90.00
#
_symmetry.space_group_name_H-M   'P 1'
#
loop_
_entity.id
_entity.type
_entity.pdbx_description
1 polymer ?
#
loop_
_entity_poly.entity_id
_entity_poly.type
_entity_poly.pdbx_seq_one_letter_code
_entity_poly.pdbx_strand_id
1 'polypeptide(L)'
;MFIRTADAKFRQQFEKLWRSSALADEDKFRTLEVLAQQNLNTQQLVDFHQWLLSVKSQKQAIDNRIDALSDQARHILTAVTQLRAQEQKILAQMTPALAAELKGLL
;
A
#
# COMPACT_ATOMS: atom_id res chain seq x y z
N MET A 1 -6.42 15.24 -7.47
CA MET A 1 -6.20 14.10 -6.56
C MET A 1 -7.25 14.15 -5.48
N PHE A 2 -8.30 13.34 -5.63
CA PHE A 2 -9.51 13.30 -4.79
C PHE A 2 -9.23 13.43 -3.29
N ILE A 3 -8.15 12.80 -2.81
CA ILE A 3 -7.80 12.74 -1.39
C ILE A 3 -7.48 14.11 -0.78
N ARG A 4 -6.93 15.07 -1.55
CA ARG A 4 -6.59 16.40 -1.03
C ARG A 4 -7.83 17.25 -0.75
N THR A 5 -8.90 17.00 -1.50
CA THR A 5 -10.16 17.74 -1.43
C THR A 5 -11.23 17.02 -0.61
N ALA A 6 -10.99 15.77 -0.22
CA ALA A 6 -11.92 15.00 0.59
C ALA A 6 -11.87 15.44 2.06
N ASP A 7 -12.95 15.14 2.79
CA ASP A 7 -13.03 15.47 4.22
C ASP A 7 -12.00 14.65 5.05
N ALA A 8 -11.77 15.08 6.28
CA ALA A 8 -10.79 14.45 7.16
C ALA A 8 -11.14 12.99 7.52
N LYS A 9 -12.43 12.68 7.67
CA LYS A 9 -12.89 11.34 8.06
C LYS A 9 -12.68 10.35 6.91
N PHE A 10 -13.06 10.72 5.68
CA PHE A 10 -12.78 9.91 4.50
C PHE A 10 -11.28 9.65 4.35
N ARG A 11 -10.43 10.68 4.48
CA ARG A 11 -8.96 10.52 4.38
C ARG A 11 -8.41 9.51 5.37
N GLN A 12 -8.83 9.58 6.64
CA GLN A 12 -8.39 8.63 7.66
C GLN A 12 -8.84 7.19 7.35
N GLN A 13 -10.09 7.02 6.92
CA GLN A 13 -10.62 5.69 6.56
C GLN A 13 -9.92 5.11 5.34
N PHE A 14 -9.69 5.94 4.32
CA PHE A 14 -8.93 5.58 3.14
C PHE A 14 -7.50 5.15 3.51
N GLU A 15 -6.77 5.94 4.28
CA GLU A 15 -5.38 5.60 4.65
C GLU A 15 -5.31 4.31 5.46
N LYS A 16 -6.25 4.10 6.38
CA LYS A 16 -6.36 2.88 7.18
C LYS A 16 -6.58 1.65 6.29
N LEU A 17 -7.52 1.72 5.35
CA LEU A 17 -7.79 0.63 4.41
C LEU A 17 -6.60 0.39 3.47
N TRP A 18 -6.01 1.46 2.94
CA TRP A 18 -4.90 1.39 2.00
C TRP A 18 -3.66 0.72 2.61
N ARG A 19 -3.31 1.10 3.84
CA ARG A 19 -2.17 0.54 4.59
C ARG A 19 -2.44 -0.82 5.22
N SER A 20 -3.69 -1.29 5.23
CA SER A 20 -4.01 -2.60 5.79
C SER A 20 -3.32 -3.71 5.01
N SER A 21 -2.55 -4.54 5.72
CA SER A 21 -1.98 -5.78 5.20
C SER A 21 -2.90 -6.99 5.41
N ALA A 22 -4.06 -6.79 6.06
CA ALA A 22 -4.99 -7.87 6.39
C ALA A 22 -5.94 -8.25 5.24
N LEU A 23 -6.03 -7.42 4.19
CA LEU A 23 -6.89 -7.65 3.03
C LEU A 23 -6.06 -7.97 1.80
N ALA A 24 -6.52 -8.94 1.01
CA ALA A 24 -6.04 -9.13 -0.35
C ALA A 24 -6.31 -7.87 -1.19
N ASP A 25 -5.50 -7.66 -2.24
CA ASP A 25 -5.58 -6.43 -3.04
C ASP A 25 -6.94 -6.25 -3.72
N GLU A 26 -7.56 -7.31 -4.21
CA GLU A 26 -8.91 -7.26 -4.80
C GLU A 26 -9.97 -6.81 -3.80
N ASP A 27 -9.95 -7.39 -2.59
CA ASP A 27 -10.85 -7.00 -1.50
C ASP A 27 -10.62 -5.56 -1.06
N LYS A 28 -9.35 -5.14 -1.02
CA LYS A 28 -8.97 -3.76 -0.72
C LYS A 28 -9.52 -2.79 -1.76
N PHE A 29 -9.35 -3.07 -3.05
CA PHE A 29 -9.88 -2.21 -4.11
C PHE A 29 -11.40 -2.11 -4.07
N ARG A 30 -12.09 -3.23 -3.87
CA ARG A 30 -13.55 -3.26 -3.73
C ARG A 30 -14.02 -2.44 -2.52
N THR A 31 -13.37 -2.60 -1.38
CA THR A 31 -13.73 -1.87 -0.16
C THR A 31 -13.49 -0.36 -0.31
N LEU A 32 -12.39 0.03 -0.97
CA LEU A 32 -12.09 1.43 -1.26
C LEU A 32 -13.11 2.04 -2.22
N GLU A 33 -13.60 1.27 -3.19
CA GLU A 33 -14.61 1.72 -4.14
C GLU A 33 -15.95 1.97 -3.46
N VAL A 34 -16.39 1.07 -2.56
CA VAL A 34 -17.57 1.29 -1.71
C VAL A 34 -17.40 2.53 -0.83
N LEU A 35 -16.24 2.68 -0.19
CA LEU A 35 -15.95 3.85 0.65
C LEU A 35 -16.02 5.15 -0.16
N ALA A 36 -15.45 5.15 -1.37
CA ALA A 36 -15.46 6.31 -2.26
C ALA A 36 -16.89 6.69 -2.67
N GLN A 37 -17.70 5.73 -3.11
CA GLN A 37 -19.10 5.97 -3.53
C GLN A 37 -19.96 6.57 -2.42
N GLN A 38 -19.68 6.24 -1.16
CA GLN A 38 -20.45 6.72 -0.01
C GLN A 38 -20.05 8.13 0.46
N ASN A 39 -18.85 8.60 0.13
CA ASN A 39 -18.27 9.80 0.77
C ASN A 39 -17.79 10.87 -0.23
N LEU A 40 -17.51 10.51 -1.48
CA LEU A 40 -16.98 11.43 -2.47
C LEU A 40 -18.08 12.04 -3.34
N ASN A 41 -17.90 13.30 -3.71
CA ASN A 41 -18.75 13.95 -4.72
C ASN A 41 -18.37 13.49 -6.14
N THR A 42 -19.17 13.88 -7.14
CA THR A 42 -18.99 13.47 -8.55
C THR A 42 -17.57 13.75 -9.08
N GLN A 43 -17.02 14.93 -8.85
CA GLN A 43 -15.68 15.28 -9.34
C GLN A 43 -14.60 14.44 -8.63
N GLN A 44 -14.74 14.25 -7.32
CA GLN A 44 -13.82 13.42 -6.54
C GLN A 44 -13.88 11.95 -6.93
N LEU A 45 -15.06 11.44 -7.30
CA LEU A 45 -15.24 10.09 -7.80
C LEU A 45 -14.54 9.87 -9.14
N VAL A 46 -14.59 10.84 -10.05
CA VAL A 46 -13.86 10.79 -11.32
C VAL A 46 -12.35 10.70 -11.05
N ASP A 47 -11.82 11.59 -10.21
CA ASP A 47 -10.42 11.57 -9.78
C ASP A 47 -10.04 10.24 -9.10
N PHE A 48 -10.92 9.69 -8.27
CA PHE A 48 -10.71 8.42 -7.57
C PHE A 48 -10.64 7.24 -8.53
N HIS A 49 -11.57 7.14 -9.49
CA HIS A 49 -11.57 6.04 -10.46
C HIS A 49 -10.33 6.07 -11.36
N GLN A 50 -9.89 7.26 -11.80
CA GLN A 50 -8.65 7.40 -12.57
C GLN A 50 -7.44 6.94 -11.75
N TRP A 51 -7.37 7.33 -10.49
CA TRP A 51 -6.31 6.87 -9.59
C TRP A 51 -6.36 5.35 -9.38
N LEU A 52 -7.53 4.78 -9.13
CA LEU A 52 -7.69 3.34 -8.88
C LEU A 52 -7.32 2.51 -10.12
N LEU A 53 -7.70 2.96 -11.31
CA LEU A 53 -7.29 2.33 -12.57
C LEU A 53 -5.77 2.35 -12.75
N SER A 54 -5.12 3.48 -12.46
CA SER A 54 -3.66 3.60 -12.53
C SER A 54 -2.98 2.64 -11.54
N VAL A 55 -3.48 2.53 -10.31
CA VAL A 55 -2.97 1.61 -9.30
C VAL A 55 -3.12 0.15 -9.75
N LYS A 56 -4.30 -0.24 -10.25
CA LYS A 56 -4.57 -1.59 -10.75
C LYS A 56 -3.64 -1.95 -11.92
N SER A 57 -3.45 -1.02 -12.86
CA SER A 57 -2.56 -1.19 -14.01
C SER A 57 -1.10 -1.34 -13.58
N GLN A 58 -0.62 -0.50 -12.65
CA GLN A 58 0.73 -0.61 -12.11
C GLN A 58 0.95 -1.94 -11.38
N LYS A 59 -0.03 -2.40 -10.59
CA LYS A 59 0.03 -3.70 -9.92
C LYS A 59 0.13 -4.85 -10.93
N GLN A 60 -0.73 -4.86 -11.94
CA GLN A 60 -0.70 -5.87 -13.00
C GLN A 60 0.63 -5.87 -13.75
N ALA A 61 1.20 -4.69 -14.05
CA ALA A 61 2.51 -4.59 -14.70
C ALA A 61 3.63 -5.17 -13.83
N ILE A 62 3.57 -4.99 -12.51
CA ILE A 62 4.52 -5.60 -11.56
C ILE A 62 4.33 -7.12 -11.52
N ASP A 63 3.10 -7.60 -11.41
CA ASP A 63 2.80 -9.04 -11.37
C ASP A 63 3.29 -9.74 -12.62
N ASN A 64 3.02 -9.17 -13.80
CA ASN A 64 3.53 -9.69 -15.07
C ASN A 64 5.08 -9.74 -15.10
N ARG A 65 5.76 -8.75 -14.51
CA ARG A 65 7.23 -8.75 -14.42
C ARG A 65 7.74 -9.83 -13.47
N ILE A 66 7.03 -10.08 -12.37
CA ILE A 66 7.34 -11.17 -11.42
C ILE A 66 7.12 -12.53 -12.09
N ASP A 67 6.03 -12.68 -12.84
CA ASP A 67 5.68 -13.90 -13.54
C ASP A 67 6.66 -14.22 -14.68
N ALA A 68 7.28 -13.19 -15.27
CA ALA A 68 8.31 -13.33 -16.29
C ALA A 68 9.72 -13.61 -15.74
N LEU A 69 9.92 -13.65 -14.40
CA LEU A 69 11.24 -13.93 -13.82
C LEU A 69 11.68 -15.37 -14.06
N SER A 70 12.98 -15.58 -14.27
CA SER A 70 13.57 -16.91 -14.17
C SER A 70 13.46 -17.44 -12.74
N ASP A 71 13.53 -18.77 -12.56
CA ASP A 71 13.44 -19.40 -11.23
C ASP A 71 14.49 -18.85 -10.25
N GLN A 72 15.73 -18.64 -10.72
CA GLN A 72 16.79 -18.05 -9.91
C GLN A 72 16.48 -16.62 -9.49
N ALA A 73 15.94 -15.78 -10.40
CA ALA A 73 15.55 -14.42 -10.07
C ALA A 73 14.36 -14.38 -9.11
N ARG A 74 13.38 -15.29 -9.28
CA ARG A 74 12.25 -15.49 -8.37
C ARG A 74 12.70 -15.90 -6.96
N HIS A 75 13.70 -16.78 -6.88
CA HIS A 75 14.30 -17.20 -5.61
C HIS A 75 14.97 -16.02 -4.89
N ILE A 76 15.80 -15.24 -5.60
CA ILE A 76 16.45 -14.04 -5.04
C ILE A 76 15.40 -13.01 -4.59
N LEU A 77 14.38 -12.74 -5.40
CA LEU A 77 13.29 -11.83 -5.04
C LEU A 77 12.58 -12.27 -3.75
N THR A 78 12.32 -13.57 -3.61
CA THR A 78 11.69 -14.14 -2.41
C THR A 78 12.59 -13.95 -1.19
N ALA A 79 13.89 -14.27 -1.29
CA ALA A 79 14.84 -14.12 -0.20
C ALA A 79 14.97 -12.64 0.25
N VAL A 80 15.08 -11.71 -0.71
CA VAL A 80 15.14 -10.27 -0.40
C VAL A 80 13.84 -9.79 0.25
N THR A 81 12.68 -10.26 -0.22
CA THR A 81 11.39 -9.91 0.36
C THR A 81 11.28 -10.38 1.81
N GLN A 82 11.72 -11.61 2.09
CA GLN A 82 11.74 -12.16 3.45
C GLN A 82 12.68 -11.38 4.38
N LEU A 83 13.89 -11.03 3.90
CA LEU A 83 14.84 -10.23 4.67
C LEU A 83 14.25 -8.87 5.06
N ARG A 84 13.62 -8.17 4.11
CA ARG A 84 12.95 -6.89 4.37
C ARG A 84 11.79 -7.01 5.36
N ALA A 85 11.02 -8.10 5.27
CA ALA A 85 9.94 -8.34 6.23
C ALA A 85 10.48 -8.59 7.65
N GLN A 86 11.63 -9.25 7.79
CA GLN A 86 12.31 -9.43 9.07
C GLN A 86 12.87 -8.10 9.60
N GLU A 87 13.53 -7.31 8.75
CA GLU A 87 14.01 -5.98 9.08
C GLU A 87 12.87 -5.09 9.61
N GLN A 88 11.73 -5.04 8.89
CA GLN A 88 10.56 -4.29 9.35
C GLN A 88 10.04 -4.78 10.71
N LYS A 89 10.02 -6.09 10.95
CA LYS A 89 9.60 -6.65 12.26
C LYS A 89 10.54 -6.25 13.39
N ILE A 90 11.84 -6.15 13.14
CA ILE A 90 12.82 -5.71 14.12
C ILE A 90 12.61 -4.22 14.42
N LEU A 91 12.53 -3.39 13.37
CA LEU A 91 12.33 -1.94 13.51
C LEU A 91 10.98 -1.62 14.19
N ALA A 92 9.93 -2.40 13.94
CA ALA A 92 8.64 -2.22 14.58
C ALA A 92 8.66 -2.47 16.11
N GLN A 93 9.68 -3.16 16.63
CA GLN A 93 9.87 -3.36 18.08
C GLN A 93 10.62 -2.19 18.75
N MET A 94 11.16 -1.24 17.97
CA MET A 94 11.89 -0.11 18.52
C MET A 94 10.94 0.82 19.28
N THR A 95 11.27 1.06 20.54
CA THR A 95 10.66 2.15 21.31
C THR A 95 11.27 3.50 20.89
N PRO A 96 10.61 4.63 21.17
CA PRO A 96 11.19 5.95 20.89
C PRO A 96 12.55 6.18 21.56
N ALA A 97 12.78 5.58 22.74
CA ALA A 97 14.07 5.67 23.44
C ALA A 97 15.18 4.93 22.67
N LEU A 98 14.93 3.69 22.25
CA LEU A 98 15.87 2.92 21.42
C LEU A 98 16.12 3.60 20.07
N ALA A 99 15.09 4.20 19.48
CA ALA A 99 15.23 4.96 18.24
C ALA A 99 16.11 6.19 18.40
N ALA A 100 16.09 6.85 19.56
CA ALA A 100 16.99 7.96 19.85
C ALA A 100 18.44 7.51 20.03
N GLU A 101 18.67 6.38 20.72
CA GLU A 101 20.01 5.79 20.90
C GLU A 101 20.63 5.31 19.58
N LEU A 102 19.81 4.76 18.69
CA LEU A 102 20.26 4.22 17.39
C LEU A 102 20.27 5.27 16.27
N LYS A 103 19.88 6.51 16.56
CA LYS A 103 19.75 7.57 15.55
C LYS A 103 21.10 7.85 14.88
N GLY A 104 21.15 7.69 13.56
CA GLY A 104 22.37 7.91 12.77
C GLY A 104 23.29 6.69 12.69
N LEU A 105 22.92 5.57 13.31
CA LEU A 105 23.57 4.26 13.16
C LEU A 105 22.75 3.32 12.27
N LEU A 106 21.42 3.51 12.28
CA LEU A 106 20.41 2.87 11.43
C LEU A 106 19.59 3.96 10.74
#